data_AF-A0A123T538-F1
#
_entry.id   AF-A0A123T538-F1
#
_cell.length_a   1.000
_cell.length_b   1.000
_cell.length_c   1.000
_cell.angle_alpha   90.00
_cell.angle_beta   90.00
_cell.angle_gamma   90.00
#
_symmetry.space_group_name_H-M   'P 1'
#
loop_
_entity.id
_entity.type
_entity.pdbx_description
1 polymer ?
#
loop_
_entity_poly.entity_id
_entity_poly.type
_entity_poly.pdbx_seq_one_letter_code
_entity_poly.pdbx_strand_id
1 'polypeptide(L)'
;MTIYKREYYQAIIQRLIEDKILLEHYILLADKTTIVERLDKRINENNIWAKRHLYVCLKAFENQIPGQKLNTDSLSSEELAREIKKLSEFI
;
A
#
# COMPACT_ATOMS: atom_id res chain seq x y z
N MET A 1 5.78 5.83 -2.41
CA MET A 1 5.06 6.19 -3.66
C MET A 1 3.95 5.18 -3.88
N THR A 2 2.75 5.60 -4.25
CA THR A 2 1.57 4.70 -4.37
C THR A 2 1.45 4.15 -5.79
N ILE A 3 1.54 2.82 -5.97
CA ILE A 3 1.40 2.15 -7.27
C ILE A 3 -0.05 1.69 -7.45
N TYR A 4 -0.91 2.56 -7.97
CA TYR A 4 -2.34 2.28 -8.16
C TYR A 4 -2.73 2.02 -9.63
N LYS A 5 -1.85 2.35 -10.58
CA LYS A 5 -2.07 2.04 -12.00
C LYS A 5 -1.56 0.63 -12.30
N ARG A 6 -2.39 -0.17 -12.95
CA ARG A 6 -2.06 -1.56 -13.33
C ARG A 6 -0.81 -1.65 -14.21
N GLU A 7 -0.63 -0.69 -15.12
CA GLU A 7 0.55 -0.60 -16.00
C GLU A 7 1.85 -0.49 -15.19
N TYR A 8 1.85 0.31 -14.12
CA TYR A 8 3.03 0.46 -13.26
C TYR A 8 3.25 -0.76 -12.37
N TYR A 9 2.17 -1.39 -11.90
CA TYR A 9 2.28 -2.67 -11.21
C TYR A 9 2.93 -3.73 -12.11
N GLN A 10 2.52 -3.82 -13.38
CA GLN A 10 3.09 -4.75 -14.34
C GLN A 10 4.56 -4.43 -14.65
N ALA A 11 4.87 -3.16 -14.92
CA ALA A 11 6.23 -2.75 -15.26
C ALA A 11 7.23 -2.94 -14.11
N ILE A 12 6.77 -2.87 -12.86
CA ILE A 12 7.64 -2.94 -11.68
C ILE A 12 7.52 -4.31 -11.02
N ILE A 13 6.37 -4.62 -10.40
CA ILE A 13 6.20 -5.80 -9.55
C ILE A 13 6.19 -7.07 -10.39
N GLN A 14 5.38 -7.10 -11.45
CA GLN A 14 5.29 -8.29 -12.30
C GLN A 14 6.63 -8.58 -12.99
N ARG A 15 7.34 -7.53 -13.45
CA ARG A 15 8.64 -7.70 -14.08
C ARG A 15 9.69 -8.30 -13.13
N LEU A 16 9.75 -7.85 -11.88
CA LEU A 16 10.66 -8.41 -10.88
C LEU A 16 10.37 -9.90 -10.62
N ILE A 17 9.09 -10.27 -10.57
CA ILE A 17 8.68 -11.68 -10.43
C ILE A 17 9.11 -12.51 -11.65
N GLU A 18 8.91 -11.99 -12.86
CA GLU A 18 9.33 -12.63 -14.12
C GLU A 18 10.85 -12.82 -14.22
N ASP A 19 11.61 -11.86 -13.71
CA ASP A 19 13.06 -11.90 -13.62
C ASP A 19 13.56 -12.84 -12.48
N LYS A 20 12.65 -13.59 -11.84
CA LYS A 20 12.92 -14.56 -10.76
C LYS A 20 13.57 -13.95 -9.53
N ILE A 21 13.34 -12.66 -9.29
CA ILE A 21 13.76 -12.00 -8.06
C ILE A 21 12.79 -12.39 -6.96
N LEU A 22 13.31 -12.85 -5.82
CA LEU A 22 12.50 -13.09 -4.63
C LEU A 22 11.93 -11.74 -4.17
N LEU A 23 10.61 -11.58 -4.31
CA LEU A 23 9.91 -10.34 -4.01
C LEU A 23 8.70 -10.62 -3.13
N GLU A 24 8.75 -10.10 -1.91
CA GLU A 24 7.61 -10.02 -1.01
C GLU A 24 6.95 -8.65 -1.12
N HIS A 25 5.74 -8.63 -1.67
CA HIS A 25 5.02 -7.39 -1.93
C HIS A 25 3.73 -7.33 -1.10
N TYR A 26 3.66 -6.34 -0.21
CA TYR A 26 2.52 -6.08 0.67
C TYR A 26 1.84 -4.76 0.34
N ILE A 27 0.51 -4.76 0.34
CA ILE A 27 -0.36 -3.60 0.16
C ILE A 27 -0.92 -3.22 1.53
N LEU A 28 -0.49 -2.07 2.05
CA LEU A 28 -0.97 -1.55 3.32
C LEU A 28 -2.29 -0.80 3.13
N LEU A 29 -3.35 -1.30 3.75
CA LEU A 29 -4.68 -0.73 3.72
C LEU A 29 -5.01 -0.06 5.06
N ALA A 30 -5.83 0.97 4.98
CA ALA A 30 -6.45 1.62 6.11
C ALA A 30 -7.76 2.23 5.63
N ASP A 31 -8.68 2.44 6.55
CA ASP A 31 -9.93 3.12 6.27
C ASP A 31 -9.69 4.53 5.76
N LYS A 32 -10.61 5.00 4.93
CA LYS A 32 -10.55 6.33 4.32
C LYS A 32 -10.37 7.42 5.38
N THR A 33 -11.10 7.31 6.49
CA THR A 33 -11.04 8.26 7.63
C THR A 33 -9.63 8.28 8.22
N THR A 34 -9.07 7.11 8.53
CA THR A 34 -7.70 6.96 9.03
C THR A 34 -6.67 7.58 8.08
N ILE A 35 -6.79 7.34 6.77
CA ILE A 35 -5.87 7.92 5.79
C ILE A 35 -6.01 9.45 5.72
N VAL A 36 -7.22 9.98 5.77
CA VAL A 36 -7.47 11.43 5.79
C VAL A 36 -6.86 12.07 7.04
N GLU A 37 -7.08 11.49 8.22
CA GLU A 37 -6.48 11.98 9.47
C GLU A 37 -4.96 11.95 9.43
N ARG A 38 -4.37 10.87 8.89
CA ARG A 38 -2.91 10.75 8.68
C ARG A 38 -2.39 11.80 7.71
N LEU A 39 -3.15 12.14 6.66
CA LEU A 39 -2.81 13.22 5.73
C LEU A 39 -2.90 14.59 6.42
N ASP A 40 -3.96 14.85 7.18
CA ASP A 40 -4.14 16.12 7.91
C ASP A 40 -3.02 16.43 8.89
N LYS A 41 -2.44 15.41 9.51
CA LYS A 41 -1.28 15.56 10.40
C LYS A 41 0.02 15.92 9.66
N ARG A 42 0.08 15.77 8.33
CA ARG A 42 1.26 16.16 7.54
C ARG A 42 1.17 17.66 7.26
N ILE A 43 2.14 18.45 7.73
CA ILE A 43 2.21 19.89 7.38
C ILE A 43 2.78 19.99 5.96
N ASN A 44 1.94 19.88 4.93
CA ASN A 44 2.39 19.96 3.54
C ASN A 44 1.28 20.34 2.53
N GLU A 45 1.62 21.16 1.54
CA GLU A 45 0.71 21.63 0.47
C GLU A 45 0.16 20.47 -0.39
N ASN A 46 0.91 19.37 -0.47
CA ASN A 46 0.59 18.17 -1.25
C ASN A 46 -0.61 17.34 -0.72
N ASN A 47 -1.15 17.67 0.46
CA ASN A 47 -2.27 16.93 1.04
C ASN A 47 -3.57 17.06 0.25
N ILE A 48 -3.82 18.20 -0.40
CA ILE A 48 -5.04 18.41 -1.18
C ILE A 48 -5.10 17.43 -2.35
N TRP A 49 -3.98 17.28 -3.06
CA TRP A 49 -3.87 16.32 -4.17
C TRP A 49 -4.00 14.88 -3.66
N ALA A 50 -3.31 14.53 -2.58
CA ALA A 50 -3.39 13.19 -1.99
C ALA A 50 -4.82 12.83 -1.54
N LYS A 51 -5.53 13.75 -0.89
CA LYS A 51 -6.94 13.56 -0.49
C LYS A 51 -7.86 13.39 -1.68
N ARG A 52 -7.67 14.16 -2.77
CA ARG A 52 -8.43 14.03 -4.01
C ARG A 52 -8.20 12.66 -4.68
N HIS A 53 -6.96 12.18 -4.69
CA HIS A 53 -6.60 10.90 -5.31
C HIS A 53 -6.90 9.68 -4.43
N LEU A 54 -7.19 9.85 -3.14
CA LEU A 54 -7.42 8.77 -2.20
C LEU A 54 -8.47 7.76 -2.69
N TYR A 55 -9.61 8.25 -3.20
CA TYR A 55 -10.69 7.37 -3.66
C TYR A 55 -10.26 6.51 -4.86
N VAL A 56 -9.46 7.07 -5.78
CA VAL A 56 -8.92 6.34 -6.93
C VAL A 56 -7.98 5.23 -6.46
N CYS A 57 -7.09 5.54 -5.52
CA CYS A 57 -6.16 4.57 -4.95
C CYS A 57 -6.91 3.44 -4.23
N LEU A 58 -7.88 3.75 -3.37
CA LEU A 58 -8.65 2.74 -2.64
C LEU A 58 -9.37 1.78 -3.60
N LYS A 59 -10.05 2.32 -4.61
CA LYS A 59 -10.74 1.51 -5.62
C LYS A 59 -9.79 0.62 -6.43
N ALA A 60 -8.59 1.14 -6.74
CA ALA A 60 -7.58 0.38 -7.45
C ALA A 60 -7.03 -0.79 -6.61
N PHE A 61 -6.74 -0.57 -5.33
CA PHE A 61 -6.28 -1.66 -4.45
C PHE A 61 -7.38 -2.65 -4.08
N GLU A 62 -8.65 -2.25 -4.11
CA GLU A 62 -9.75 -3.20 -3.93
C GLU A 62 -9.83 -4.21 -5.09
N ASN A 63 -9.79 -3.72 -6.34
CA ASN A 63 -10.23 -4.52 -7.51
C ASN A 63 -9.19 -4.72 -8.62
N GLN A 64 -8.12 -3.91 -8.68
CA GLN A 64 -7.26 -3.82 -9.88
C GLN A 64 -5.81 -4.24 -9.63
N ILE A 65 -5.28 -3.96 -8.44
CA ILE A 65 -3.89 -4.25 -8.05
C ILE A 65 -3.89 -5.49 -7.15
N PRO A 66 -3.34 -6.62 -7.62
CA PRO A 66 -3.22 -7.83 -6.82
C PRO A 66 -2.06 -7.72 -5.83
N GLY A 67 -2.09 -8.55 -4.79
CA GLY A 67 -1.04 -8.60 -3.78
C GLY A 67 -1.60 -8.92 -2.39
N GLN A 68 -0.70 -9.20 -1.46
CA GLN A 68 -1.07 -9.48 -0.08
C GLN A 68 -1.46 -8.19 0.63
N LYS A 69 -2.69 -8.12 1.14
CA LYS A 69 -3.24 -6.92 1.77
C LYS A 69 -3.14 -7.03 3.29
N LEU A 70 -2.69 -5.95 3.93
CA LEU A 70 -2.62 -5.86 5.40
C LEU A 70 -3.41 -4.64 5.87
N ASN A 71 -4.40 -4.84 6.73
CA ASN A 71 -5.12 -3.73 7.37
C ASN A 71 -4.26 -3.13 8.50
N THR A 72 -4.13 -1.81 8.50
CA THR A 72 -3.28 -1.04 9.41
C THR A 72 -4.05 -0.07 10.32
N ASP A 73 -5.38 -0.14 10.36
CA ASP A 73 -6.22 0.78 11.16
C ASP A 73 -5.97 0.62 12.67
N SER A 74 -5.80 -0.62 13.13
CA SER A 74 -5.57 -0.96 14.54
C SER A 74 -4.10 -1.23 14.88
N LEU A 75 -3.17 -0.95 13.96
CA LEU A 75 -1.76 -1.29 14.13
C LEU A 75 -0.90 -0.03 14.23
N SER A 76 -0.01 -0.01 15.23
CA SER A 76 1.17 0.84 15.24
C SER A 76 2.15 0.43 14.14
N SER A 77 3.10 1.31 13.83
CA SER A 77 4.15 1.02 12.85
C SER A 77 5.01 -0.18 13.27
N GLU A 78 5.26 -0.31 14.58
CA GLU A 78 6.04 -1.39 15.18
C GLU A 78 5.30 -2.73 15.12
N GLU A 79 3.99 -2.73 15.37
CA GLU A 79 3.16 -3.94 15.23
C GLU A 79 3.08 -4.38 13.76
N LEU A 80 2.86 -3.44 12.85
CA LEU A 80 2.85 -3.74 11.42
C LEU A 80 4.18 -4.34 10.95
N ALA A 81 5.32 -3.78 11.39
CA ALA A 81 6.62 -4.32 11.05
C ALA A 81 6.82 -5.75 11.57
N ARG A 82 6.32 -6.05 12.78
CA ARG A 82 6.33 -7.42 13.33
C ARG A 82 5.45 -8.37 12.53
N GLU A 83 4.27 -7.94 12.10
CA GLU A 83 3.39 -8.76 11.27
C GLU A 83 4.00 -9.06 9.89
N ILE A 84 4.59 -8.05 9.23
CA ILE A 84 5.34 -8.26 7.98
C ILE A 84 6.47 -9.26 8.19
N LYS A 85 7.27 -9.10 9.27
CA LYS A 85 8.36 -10.03 9.58
C LYS A 85 7.86 -11.47 9.75
N LYS A 86 6.79 -11.69 10.51
CA LYS A 86 6.20 -13.03 10.67
C LYS A 86 5.82 -13.63 9.32
N LEU A 87 5.19 -12.85 8.44
CA LEU A 87 4.78 -13.33 7.12
C LEU A 87 5.95 -13.69 6.22
N SER A 88 7.06 -12.94 6.31
CA SER A 88 8.29 -13.20 5.55
C SER A 88 9.05 -14.45 6.02
N GLU A 89 8.95 -14.81 7.30
CA GLU A 89 9.67 -15.96 7.87
C GLU A 89 9.06 -17.33 7.51
N PHE A 90 7.90 -17.36 6.83
CA PHE A 90 7.23 -18.59 6.39
C PHE A 90 7.45 -18.93 4.90
N ILE A 91 8.34 -18.22 4.20
CA ILE A 91 8.69 -18.41 2.79
C ILE A 91 10.11 -18.98 2.68
#